data_AF-A0A644Y3Q3-F1
#
_entry.id   AF-A0A644Y3Q3-F1
#
_cell.length_a   1.000
_cell.length_b   1.000
_cell.length_c   1.000
_cell.angle_alpha   90.00
_cell.angle_beta   90.00
_cell.angle_gamma   90.00
#
_symmetry.space_group_name_H-M   'P 1'
#
loop_
_entity.id
_entity.type
_entity.pdbx_description
1 polymer ?
#
loop_
_entity_poly.entity_id
_entity_poly.type
_entity_poly.pdbx_seq_one_letter_code
_entity_poly.pdbx_strand_id
1 'polypeptide(L)'
;MCAGFPCARLGKMGDFSDLNTNRVKERTCSAIAESGFESWYREYEERADLLTAALERYNNGRMKRFLCELFIQQDIEILRDIMHKAEALSGNPKEIGKAFQEIVKSALAERE
;
A
#
# COMPACT_ATOMS: atom_id res chain seq x y z
N MET A 1 8.17 0.22 -25.28
CA MET A 1 7.55 1.50 -24.87
C MET A 1 6.06 1.44 -25.11
N CYS A 2 5.25 1.97 -24.20
CA CYS A 2 3.80 2.10 -24.40
C CYS A 2 3.52 3.20 -25.43
N ALA A 3 2.73 2.90 -26.46
CA ALA A 3 2.53 3.76 -27.64
C ALA A 3 1.53 4.93 -27.42
N GLY A 4 0.85 4.99 -26.27
CA GLY A 4 -0.12 6.03 -25.95
C GLY A 4 -0.69 5.89 -24.53
N PHE A 5 -1.40 6.93 -24.08
CA PHE A 5 -2.06 6.97 -22.77
C PHE A 5 -3.60 6.98 -22.92
N PRO A 6 -4.35 6.15 -22.16
CA PRO A 6 -3.87 5.06 -21.30
C PRO A 6 -3.38 3.84 -22.12
N CYS A 7 -2.37 3.14 -21.60
CA CYS A 7 -1.79 1.97 -22.28
C CYS A 7 -2.81 0.83 -22.40
N ALA A 8 -2.93 0.19 -23.57
CA ALA A 8 -3.85 -0.94 -23.76
C ALA A 8 -3.57 -2.13 -22.80
N ARG A 9 -2.31 -2.30 -22.36
CA ARG A 9 -1.91 -3.29 -21.34
C ARG A 9 -2.40 -2.94 -19.94
N LEU A 10 -2.77 -1.69 -19.68
CA LEU A 10 -3.28 -1.22 -18.39
C LEU A 10 -4.69 -1.77 -18.10
N GLY A 11 -5.43 -2.20 -19.12
CA GLY A 11 -6.78 -2.74 -18.96
C GLY A 11 -7.80 -1.68 -18.49
N LYS A 12 -8.89 -2.13 -17.87
CA LYS A 12 -9.88 -1.23 -17.25
C LYS A 12 -9.46 -0.93 -15.81
N MET A 13 -8.97 0.28 -15.54
CA MET A 13 -8.72 0.76 -14.16
C MET A 13 -10.02 1.00 -13.34
N GLY A 14 -11.17 0.56 -13.83
CA GLY A 14 -12.48 0.79 -13.20
C GLY A 14 -12.58 0.24 -11.79
N ASP A 15 -11.92 -0.90 -11.54
CA ASP A 15 -11.89 -1.59 -10.24
C ASP A 15 -11.15 -0.79 -9.14
N PHE A 16 -10.51 0.33 -9.50
CA PHE A 16 -9.75 1.19 -8.61
C PHE A 16 -10.18 2.65 -8.66
N SER A 17 -11.26 2.95 -9.39
CA SER A 17 -11.74 4.32 -9.61
C SER A 17 -12.29 4.98 -8.34
N ASP A 18 -12.60 4.20 -7.31
CA ASP A 18 -13.11 4.65 -6.02
C ASP A 18 -12.07 4.60 -4.88
N LEU A 19 -10.81 4.25 -5.17
CA LEU A 19 -9.74 4.28 -4.17
C LEU A 19 -9.41 5.72 -3.77
N ASN A 20 -9.36 5.99 -2.47
CA ASN A 20 -8.87 7.26 -1.99
C ASN A 20 -7.34 7.33 -2.14
N THR A 21 -6.89 8.06 -3.16
CA THR A 21 -5.47 8.27 -3.47
C THR A 21 -4.88 9.52 -2.82
N ASN A 22 -5.66 10.31 -2.07
CA ASN A 22 -5.25 11.61 -1.50
C ASN A 22 -4.48 12.45 -2.55
N ARG A 23 -3.30 12.98 -2.18
CA ARG A 23 -2.39 13.75 -3.05
C ARG A 23 -1.17 12.95 -3.48
N VAL A 24 -1.33 11.63 -3.67
CA VAL A 24 -0.21 10.73 -3.95
C VAL A 24 0.48 11.08 -5.27
N LYS A 25 -0.25 11.61 -6.24
CA LYS A 25 0.34 12.10 -7.49
C LYS A 25 1.29 13.25 -7.23
N GLU A 26 0.87 14.27 -6.49
CA GLU A 26 1.71 15.42 -6.14
C GLU A 26 2.92 14.98 -5.32
N ARG A 27 2.73 14.15 -4.28
CA ARG A 27 3.83 13.60 -3.47
C ARG A 27 4.85 12.84 -4.34
N THR A 28 4.35 12.01 -5.26
CA THR A 28 5.20 11.23 -6.18
C THR A 28 6.00 12.15 -7.11
N CYS A 29 5.37 13.16 -7.70
CA CYS A 29 6.07 14.11 -8.56
C CYS A 29 7.15 14.88 -7.80
N SER A 30 6.87 15.35 -6.57
CA SER A 30 7.88 16.00 -5.74
C SER A 30 9.02 15.05 -5.38
N ALA A 31 8.73 13.83 -4.94
CA ALA A 31 9.75 12.84 -4.58
C ALA A 31 10.67 12.50 -5.77
N ILE A 32 10.11 12.32 -6.97
CA ILE A 32 10.90 12.08 -8.19
C ILE A 32 11.74 13.30 -8.55
N ALA A 33 11.21 14.52 -8.40
CA ALA A 33 11.96 15.75 -8.67
C ALA A 33 13.12 15.96 -7.68
N GLU A 34 12.95 15.56 -6.41
CA GLU A 34 13.95 15.72 -5.34
C GLU A 34 15.01 14.61 -5.33
N SER A 35 14.60 13.35 -5.48
CA SER A 35 15.46 12.16 -5.27
C SER A 35 15.73 11.36 -6.55
N GLY A 36 15.08 11.71 -7.66
CA GLY A 36 15.19 11.02 -8.94
C GLY A 36 14.25 9.82 -9.07
N PHE A 37 13.99 9.42 -10.32
CA PHE A 37 13.08 8.33 -10.65
C PHE A 37 13.54 6.98 -10.09
N GLU A 38 14.84 6.67 -10.16
CA GLU A 38 15.39 5.38 -9.71
C GLU A 38 15.17 5.16 -8.20
N SER A 39 15.36 6.21 -7.39
CA SER A 39 15.13 6.14 -5.94
C SER A 39 13.66 5.87 -5.64
N TRP A 40 12.77 6.63 -6.28
CA TRP A 40 11.33 6.44 -6.15
C TRP A 40 10.87 5.06 -6.63
N TYR A 41 11.43 4.56 -7.74
CA TYR A 41 11.05 3.28 -8.32
C TYR A 41 11.43 2.11 -7.41
N ARG A 42 12.62 2.16 -6.78
CA ARG A 42 13.02 1.14 -5.79
C ARG A 42 12.05 1.07 -4.61
N GLU A 43 11.63 2.22 -4.08
CA GLU A 43 10.62 2.26 -3.01
C GLU A 43 9.25 1.75 -3.48
N TYR A 44 8.89 2.03 -4.73
CA TYR A 44 7.65 1.55 -5.34
C TYR A 44 7.65 0.02 -5.49
N GLU A 45 8.76 -0.58 -5.91
CA GLU A 45 8.92 -2.04 -6.00
C GLU A 45 8.74 -2.68 -4.63
N GLU A 46 9.43 -2.18 -3.61
CA GLU A 46 9.30 -2.70 -2.24
C GLU A 46 7.87 -2.56 -1.70
N ARG A 47 7.22 -1.43 -1.96
CA ARG A 47 5.81 -1.21 -1.60
C ARG A 47 4.89 -2.25 -2.24
N ALA A 48 5.14 -2.61 -3.50
CA ALA A 48 4.37 -3.63 -4.20
C ALA A 48 4.58 -5.02 -3.60
N ASP A 49 5.82 -5.36 -3.21
CA ASP A 49 6.14 -6.61 -2.54
C ASP A 49 5.46 -6.72 -1.17
N LEU A 50 5.55 -5.65 -0.37
CA LEU A 50 4.89 -5.60 0.94
C LEU A 50 3.35 -5.67 0.82
N LEU A 51 2.75 -5.01 -0.19
CA LEU A 51 1.31 -5.09 -0.43
C LEU A 51 0.90 -6.52 -0.82
N THR A 52 1.70 -7.19 -1.66
CA THR A 52 1.46 -8.57 -2.05
C THR A 52 1.47 -9.49 -0.83
N ALA A 53 2.49 -9.38 0.01
CA ALA A 53 2.58 -10.14 1.27
C ALA A 53 1.41 -9.83 2.21
N ALA A 54 0.98 -8.57 2.30
CA ALA A 54 -0.14 -8.18 3.15
C ALA A 54 -1.48 -8.74 2.66
N LEU A 55 -1.71 -8.74 1.34
CA LEU A 55 -2.89 -9.32 0.72
C LEU A 55 -2.97 -10.84 0.90
N GLU A 56 -1.83 -11.54 0.90
CA GLU A 56 -1.78 -12.98 1.12
C GLU A 56 -2.02 -13.36 2.58
N ARG A 57 -1.43 -12.61 3.52
CA ARG A 57 -1.40 -12.99 4.94
C ARG A 57 -2.52 -12.39 5.79
N TYR A 58 -2.91 -11.14 5.51
CA TYR A 58 -3.80 -10.37 6.39
C TYR A 58 -5.20 -10.13 5.79
N ASN A 59 -5.42 -10.48 4.53
CA ASN A 59 -6.72 -10.30 3.90
C ASN A 59 -7.73 -11.36 4.38
N ASN A 60 -8.73 -10.93 5.14
CA ASN A 60 -9.84 -11.78 5.58
C ASN A 60 -10.99 -11.92 4.54
N GLY A 61 -10.74 -11.55 3.29
CA GLY A 61 -11.73 -11.54 2.19
C GLY A 61 -12.47 -10.21 2.01
N ARG A 62 -12.40 -9.29 2.98
CA ARG A 62 -13.01 -7.95 2.91
C ARG A 62 -12.01 -6.80 3.03
N MET A 63 -10.73 -7.11 3.22
CA MET A 63 -9.69 -6.12 3.51
C MET A 63 -8.92 -5.63 2.29
N LYS A 64 -9.17 -6.18 1.09
CA LYS A 64 -8.44 -5.79 -0.14
C LYS A 64 -8.41 -4.26 -0.34
N ARG A 65 -9.57 -3.60 -0.24
CA ARG A 65 -9.66 -2.14 -0.38
C ARG A 65 -8.85 -1.42 0.70
N PHE A 66 -9.04 -1.80 1.96
CA PHE A 66 -8.34 -1.22 3.10
C PHE A 66 -6.81 -1.32 2.93
N LEU A 67 -6.31 -2.49 2.53
CA LEU A 67 -4.88 -2.71 2.28
C LEU A 67 -4.39 -1.85 1.11
N CYS A 68 -5.09 -1.82 -0.01
CA CYS A 68 -4.71 -0.96 -1.14
C CYS A 68 -4.65 0.52 -0.75
N GLU A 69 -5.66 1.04 -0.03
CA GLU A 69 -5.69 2.45 0.39
C GLU A 69 -4.56 2.76 1.40
N LEU A 70 -4.33 1.88 2.39
CA LEU A 70 -3.23 2.00 3.34
C LEU A 70 -1.88 2.13 2.61
N PHE A 71 -1.62 1.21 1.66
CA PHE A 71 -0.38 1.17 0.91
C PHE A 71 -0.25 2.29 -0.12
N ILE A 72 -1.33 2.92 -0.55
CA ILE A 72 -1.27 4.12 -1.40
C ILE A 72 -0.91 5.34 -0.54
N GLN A 73 -1.52 5.45 0.65
CA GLN A 73 -1.49 6.67 1.44
C GLN A 73 -0.25 6.81 2.31
N GLN A 74 0.23 5.73 2.93
CA GLN A 74 1.28 5.81 3.94
C GLN A 74 2.70 5.80 3.37
N ASP A 75 3.66 6.33 4.11
CA ASP A 75 5.07 6.29 3.71
C ASP A 75 5.65 4.87 3.91
N ILE A 76 6.71 4.55 3.15
CA ILE A 76 7.26 3.18 3.12
C ILE A 76 7.76 2.74 4.51
N GLU A 77 8.33 3.66 5.30
CA GLU A 77 8.78 3.37 6.66
C GLU A 77 7.64 2.98 7.61
N ILE A 78 6.47 3.60 7.44
CA ILE A 78 5.27 3.26 8.23
C ILE A 78 4.79 1.87 7.85
N LEU A 79 4.78 1.55 6.56
CA LEU A 79 4.40 0.24 6.08
C LEU A 79 5.36 -0.84 6.58
N ARG A 80 6.68 -0.59 6.59
CA ARG A 80 7.67 -1.50 7.16
C ARG A 80 7.41 -1.77 8.64
N ASP A 81 7.17 -0.73 9.44
CA ASP A 81 6.88 -0.87 10.87
C ASP A 81 5.60 -1.69 11.12
N ILE A 82 4.52 -1.38 10.39
CA ILE A 82 3.25 -2.13 10.47
C ILE A 82 3.48 -3.60 10.11
N MET A 83 4.18 -3.86 9.00
CA MET A 83 4.43 -5.22 8.52
C MET A 83 5.28 -6.01 9.52
N HIS A 84 6.31 -5.38 10.09
CA HIS A 84 7.16 -6.01 11.10
C HIS A 84 6.38 -6.34 12.38
N LYS A 85 5.59 -5.40 12.91
CA LYS A 85 4.70 -5.66 14.06
C LYS A 85 3.70 -6.78 13.78
N ALA A 86 3.26 -6.91 12.53
CA ALA A 86 2.31 -7.93 12.11
C ALA A 86 2.91 -9.34 11.93
N GLU A 87 4.25 -9.50 11.87
CA GLU A 87 4.90 -10.81 11.70
C GLU A 87 4.59 -11.78 12.84
N ALA A 88 4.36 -11.25 14.04
CA ALA A 88 4.03 -12.04 15.23
C ALA A 88 2.56 -12.52 15.26
N LEU A 89 1.72 -12.09 14.32
CA LEU A 89 0.31 -12.48 14.27
C LEU A 89 0.17 -13.94 13.87
N SER A 90 -0.66 -14.66 14.63
CA SER A 90 -1.04 -16.05 14.37
C SER A 90 -2.51 -16.26 14.73
N GLY A 91 -3.12 -17.28 14.13
CA GLY A 91 -4.54 -17.58 14.31
C GLY A 91 -5.25 -17.79 12.98
N ASN A 92 -6.58 -17.69 12.99
CA ASN A 92 -7.35 -17.81 11.75
C ASN A 92 -7.36 -16.49 10.96
N PRO A 93 -7.72 -16.50 9.66
CA PRO A 93 -7.69 -15.28 8.82
C PRO A 93 -8.51 -14.10 9.36
N LYS A 94 -9.57 -14.34 10.13
CA LYS A 94 -10.38 -13.26 10.72
C LYS A 94 -9.68 -12.62 11.91
N GLU A 95 -9.08 -13.43 12.78
CA GLU A 95 -8.30 -12.96 13.94
C GLU A 95 -7.08 -12.17 13.48
N ILE A 96 -6.33 -12.74 12.53
CA ILE A 96 -5.14 -12.10 11.94
C ILE A 96 -5.54 -10.78 11.27
N GLY A 97 -6.58 -10.77 10.43
CA GLY A 97 -7.02 -9.54 9.76
C GLY A 97 -7.47 -8.46 10.75
N LYS A 98 -8.20 -8.83 11.80
CA LYS A 98 -8.61 -7.87 12.84
C LYS A 98 -7.42 -7.33 13.62
N ALA A 99 -6.50 -8.19 14.04
CA ALA A 99 -5.30 -7.78 14.77
C ALA A 99 -4.41 -6.87 13.93
N PHE A 100 -4.27 -7.16 12.63
CA PHE A 100 -3.57 -6.29 11.68
C PHE A 100 -4.20 -4.89 11.63
N GLN A 101 -5.53 -4.79 11.57
CA GLN A 101 -6.21 -3.49 11.58
C GLN A 101 -5.96 -2.70 12.87
N GLU A 102 -5.86 -3.36 14.02
CA GLU A 102 -5.52 -2.68 15.28
C GLU A 102 -4.06 -2.18 15.28
N ILE A 103 -3.11 -2.96 14.76
CA ILE A 103 -1.72 -2.51 14.57
C ILE A 103 -1.67 -1.26 13.70
N VAL A 104 -2.40 -1.27 12.57
CA VAL A 104 -2.48 -0.11 11.67
C VAL A 104 -3.04 1.11 12.42
N LYS A 105 -4.15 0.96 13.15
CA LYS A 105 -4.73 2.07 13.92
C LYS A 105 -3.76 2.64 14.94
N SER A 106 -3.08 1.78 15.71
CA SER A 106 -2.07 2.23 16.68
C SER A 106 -0.92 2.96 16.01
N ALA A 107 -0.38 2.42 14.91
CA ALA A 107 0.73 3.04 14.18
C ALA A 107 0.38 4.41 13.58
N LEU A 108 -0.89 4.62 13.21
CA LEU A 108 -1.37 5.91 12.71
C LEU A 108 -1.69 6.90 13.84
N ALA A 109 -2.24 6.42 14.97
CA ALA A 109 -2.59 7.27 16.11
C ALA A 109 -1.38 7.79 16.89
N GLU A 110 -0.26 7.06 16.91
CA GLU A 110 1.01 7.51 17.52
C GLU A 110 1.63 8.73 16.80
N ARG A 111 1.06 9.15 15.67
CA ARG A 111 1.63 10.15 14.77
C ARG A 111 0.70 11.35 14.49
N GLU A 112 -0.46 11.41 15.14
CA GLU A 112 -1.34 12.59 15.23
C GLU A 112 -1.01 13.42 16.48
#